data_AF-A0A1V5XJK2-F1
#
_entry.id   AF-A0A1V5XJK2-F1
#
_cell.length_a   1.000
_cell.length_b   1.000
_cell.length_c   1.000
_cell.angle_alpha   90.00
_cell.angle_beta   90.00
_cell.angle_gamma   90.00
#
_symmetry.space_group_name_H-M   'P 1'
#
loop_
_entity.id
_entity.type
_entity.pdbx_description
1 polymer ?
#
loop_
_entity_poly.entity_id
_entity_poly.type
_entity_poly.pdbx_seq_one_letter_code
_entity_poly.pdbx_strand_id
1 'polypeptide(L)'
;MSPARVSATLSLVQKKALSIIVLALCVVFTLATVVNVFGDNQDVIEKAEKAVCWNVSQCKYAKTSMIRTPIGQTFTFEASGKSTEVVCRRAFIILGEYSCEVEK
;
A
#
# COMPACT_ATOMS: atom_id res chain seq x y z
N MET A 1 -13.51 46.79 20.37
CA MET A 1 -13.72 45.36 19.99
C MET A 1 -13.04 44.50 21.05
N SER A 2 -13.79 43.65 21.77
CA SER A 2 -13.29 43.02 23.01
C SER A 2 -12.36 41.82 22.71
N PRO A 3 -11.16 41.75 23.32
CA PRO A 3 -10.15 40.71 23.03
C PRO A 3 -10.65 39.27 23.28
N ALA A 4 -11.61 39.09 24.19
CA ALA A 4 -12.23 37.80 24.48
C ALA A 4 -13.02 37.21 23.29
N ARG A 5 -13.67 38.05 22.47
CA ARG A 5 -14.38 37.56 21.27
C ARG A 5 -13.42 37.11 20.19
N VAL A 6 -12.30 37.81 20.03
CA VAL A 6 -11.27 37.49 19.01
C VAL A 6 -10.62 36.14 19.31
N SER A 7 -10.28 35.89 20.58
CA SER A 7 -9.68 34.62 21.03
C SER A 7 -10.63 33.42 20.85
N ALA A 8 -11.91 33.59 21.19
CA ALA A 8 -12.92 32.54 21.01
C ALA A 8 -13.15 32.18 19.54
N THR A 9 -13.21 33.17 18.64
CA THR A 9 -13.36 32.93 17.19
C THR A 9 -12.13 32.27 16.58
N LEU A 10 -10.92 32.62 17.03
CA LEU A 10 -9.68 32.00 16.56
C LEU A 10 -9.65 30.50 16.86
N SER A 11 -10.06 30.11 18.07
CA SER A 11 -10.11 28.72 18.52
C SER A 11 -11.13 27.86 17.76
N LEU A 12 -12.25 28.46 17.32
CA LEU A 12 -13.29 27.77 16.55
C LEU A 12 -12.81 27.52 15.11
N VAL A 13 -12.19 28.53 14.49
CA VAL A 13 -11.61 28.41 13.14
C VAL A 13 -10.50 27.36 13.12
N GLN A 14 -9.63 27.34 14.13
CA GLN A 14 -8.58 26.32 14.26
C GLN A 14 -9.16 24.90 14.36
N LYS A 15 -10.19 24.70 15.18
CA LYS A 15 -10.87 23.40 15.30
C LYS A 15 -11.50 22.96 13.97
N LYS A 16 -12.16 23.88 13.26
CA LYS A 16 -12.78 23.60 11.96
C LYS A 16 -11.73 23.29 10.88
N ALA A 17 -10.64 24.07 10.83
CA ALA A 17 -9.53 23.81 9.92
C ALA A 17 -8.90 22.44 10.18
N LEU A 18 -8.63 22.09 11.44
CA LEU A 18 -8.12 20.77 11.80
C LEU A 18 -9.09 19.65 11.39
N SER A 19 -10.39 19.80 11.67
CA SER A 19 -11.40 18.80 11.27
C SER A 19 -11.45 18.61 9.75
N ILE A 20 -11.35 19.69 8.97
CA ILE A 20 -11.32 19.62 7.50
C ILE A 20 -10.06 18.91 7.02
N ILE A 21 -8.89 19.23 7.60
CA ILE A 21 -7.63 18.56 7.27
C ILE A 21 -7.73 17.06 7.56
N VAL A 22 -8.21 16.68 8.74
CA VAL A 22 -8.38 15.27 9.12
C VAL A 22 -9.34 14.56 8.17
N LEU A 23 -10.49 15.18 7.85
CA LEU A 23 -11.44 14.63 6.89
C LEU A 23 -10.81 14.42 5.51
N ALA A 24 -10.08 15.41 5.01
CA ALA A 24 -9.39 15.34 3.73
C ALA A 24 -8.35 14.20 3.73
N LEU A 25 -7.58 14.05 4.81
CA LEU A 25 -6.67 12.93 4.98
C LEU A 25 -7.44 11.60 4.95
N CYS A 26 -8.50 11.44 5.74
CA CYS A 26 -9.30 10.21 5.73
C CYS A 26 -9.77 9.82 4.32
N VAL A 27 -10.29 10.78 3.55
CA VAL A 27 -10.72 10.54 2.16
C VAL A 27 -9.55 10.09 1.28
N VAL A 28 -8.41 10.78 1.35
CA VAL A 28 -7.20 10.41 0.57
C VAL A 28 -6.71 9.02 0.94
N PHE A 29 -6.66 8.70 2.24
CA PHE A 29 -6.26 7.38 2.73
C PHE A 29 -7.22 6.29 2.23
N THR A 30 -8.54 6.50 2.31
CA THR A 30 -9.53 5.54 1.80
C THR A 30 -9.40 5.31 0.29
N LEU A 31 -9.21 6.36 -0.50
CA LEU A 31 -9.01 6.21 -1.94
C LEU A 31 -7.72 5.43 -2.25
N ALA A 32 -6.64 5.72 -1.52
CA ALA A 32 -5.38 5.01 -1.68
C ALA A 32 -5.50 3.51 -1.35
N THR A 33 -6.23 3.15 -0.28
CA THR A 33 -6.45 1.73 0.05
C THR A 33 -7.29 1.01 -1.00
N VAL A 34 -8.33 1.65 -1.53
CA VAL A 34 -9.15 1.09 -2.63
C VAL A 34 -8.28 0.83 -3.86
N VAL A 35 -7.45 1.79 -4.26
CA VAL A 35 -6.54 1.61 -5.41
C VAL A 35 -5.52 0.49 -5.16
N ASN A 36 -4.99 0.35 -3.94
CA ASN A 36 -4.02 -0.71 -3.63
C ASN A 36 -4.61 -2.12 -3.67
N VAL A 37 -5.88 -2.26 -3.31
CA VAL A 37 -6.57 -3.55 -3.24
C VAL A 37 -7.20 -3.93 -4.58
N PHE A 38 -7.83 -2.97 -5.26
CA PHE A 38 -8.61 -3.22 -6.47
C PHE A 38 -7.95 -2.75 -7.77
N GLY A 39 -6.86 -1.98 -7.69
CA GLY A 39 -6.12 -1.54 -8.87
C GLY A 39 -5.44 -2.67 -9.63
N ASP A 40 -5.01 -2.36 -10.85
CA ASP A 40 -4.18 -3.25 -11.65
C ASP A 40 -2.92 -3.65 -10.88
N ASN A 41 -2.52 -4.90 -11.04
CA ASN A 41 -1.49 -5.54 -10.26
C ASN A 41 -0.43 -6.25 -11.09
N GLN A 42 -0.49 -6.15 -12.42
CA GLN A 42 0.49 -6.80 -13.29
C GLN A 42 1.91 -6.39 -12.92
N ASP A 43 2.16 -5.10 -12.68
CA ASP A 43 3.47 -4.59 -12.25
C ASP A 43 4.00 -5.26 -10.97
N VAL A 44 3.12 -5.53 -10.00
CA VAL A 44 3.51 -6.14 -8.72
C VAL A 44 3.77 -7.63 -8.90
N ILE A 45 2.96 -8.31 -9.71
CA ILE A 45 3.15 -9.71 -10.06
C ILE A 45 4.51 -9.88 -10.76
N GLU A 46 4.82 -9.04 -11.75
CA GLU A 46 6.11 -9.06 -12.44
C GLU A 46 7.29 -8.82 -11.49
N LYS A 47 7.15 -7.89 -10.53
CA LYS A 47 8.16 -7.65 -9.50
C LYS A 47 8.33 -8.86 -8.59
N ALA A 48 7.24 -9.53 -8.22
CA ALA A 48 7.28 -10.72 -7.38
C ALA A 48 7.93 -11.90 -8.14
N GLU A 49 7.59 -12.10 -9.41
CA GLU A 49 8.21 -13.10 -10.28
C GLU A 49 9.71 -12.84 -10.46
N LYS A 50 10.12 -11.58 -10.67
CA LYS A 50 11.55 -11.20 -10.71
C LYS A 50 12.28 -11.52 -9.41
N ALA A 51 11.63 -11.41 -8.26
CA ALA A 51 12.22 -11.73 -6.97
C ALA A 51 12.50 -13.24 -6.78
N VAL A 52 11.63 -14.12 -7.31
CA VAL A 52 11.82 -15.58 -7.25
C VAL A 52 12.71 -16.10 -8.37
N CYS A 53 12.63 -15.50 -9.56
CA CYS A 53 13.24 -16.02 -10.77
C CYS A 53 14.53 -15.30 -11.17
N TRP A 54 15.05 -14.35 -10.39
CA TRP A 54 16.37 -13.71 -10.60
C TRP A 54 16.69 -13.33 -12.06
N ASN A 55 15.68 -12.89 -12.83
CA ASN A 55 15.78 -12.54 -14.25
C ASN A 55 16.13 -13.67 -15.25
N VAL A 56 15.89 -14.96 -14.93
CA VAL A 56 15.91 -16.01 -15.98
C VAL A 56 14.70 -15.90 -16.91
N SER A 57 14.93 -16.17 -18.20
CA SER A 57 13.94 -16.03 -19.27
C SER A 57 12.74 -16.98 -19.18
N GLN A 58 12.82 -18.03 -18.36
CA GLN A 58 11.72 -18.97 -18.12
C GLN A 58 11.58 -19.22 -16.61
N CYS A 59 10.71 -18.44 -15.98
CA CYS A 59 10.34 -18.62 -14.58
C CYS A 59 9.50 -19.91 -14.44
N LYS A 60 10.08 -20.96 -13.84
CA LYS A 60 9.40 -22.26 -13.65
C LYS A 60 8.49 -22.31 -12.42
N TYR A 61 8.37 -21.20 -11.71
CA TYR A 61 7.53 -21.09 -10.54
C TYR A 61 6.09 -20.77 -10.96
N ALA A 62 5.16 -21.64 -10.57
CA ALA A 62 3.75 -21.38 -10.75
C ALA A 62 3.24 -20.55 -9.57
N LYS A 63 2.60 -19.42 -9.84
CA LYS A 63 1.88 -18.66 -8.81
C LYS A 63 0.64 -19.45 -8.38
N THR A 64 0.60 -19.89 -7.12
CA THR A 64 -0.48 -20.72 -6.58
C THR A 64 -1.44 -19.94 -5.70
N SER A 65 -0.97 -18.86 -5.05
CA SER A 65 -1.81 -18.01 -4.20
C SER A 65 -1.40 -16.55 -4.28
N MET A 66 -2.36 -15.67 -3.99
CA MET A 66 -2.16 -14.23 -3.87
C MET A 66 -3.07 -13.67 -2.78
N ILE A 67 -2.48 -12.98 -1.82
CA ILE A 67 -3.17 -12.25 -0.77
C ILE A 67 -2.88 -10.77 -0.95
N ARG A 68 -3.92 -9.95 -1.10
CA ARG A 68 -3.80 -8.49 -1.24
C ARG A 68 -4.34 -7.82 0.01
N THR A 69 -3.55 -6.90 0.57
CA THR A 69 -3.94 -6.06 1.70
C THR A 69 -3.73 -4.58 1.34
N PRO A 70 -4.29 -3.64 2.11
CA PRO A 70 -4.07 -2.21 1.87
C PRO A 70 -2.60 -1.76 1.93
N ILE A 71 -1.76 -2.50 2.66
CA ILE A 71 -0.36 -2.16 2.97
C ILE A 71 0.67 -2.99 2.18
N GLY A 72 0.24 -4.07 1.51
CA GLY A 72 1.14 -4.99 0.84
C GLY A 72 0.43 -6.19 0.27
N GLN A 73 1.19 -7.03 -0.41
CA GLN A 73 0.68 -8.21 -1.09
C GLN A 73 1.65 -9.36 -0.91
N THR A 74 1.11 -10.55 -0.66
CA THR A 74 1.89 -11.77 -0.53
C THR A 74 1.54 -12.70 -1.68
N PHE A 75 2.56 -13.25 -2.32
CA PHE A 75 2.42 -14.21 -3.42
C PHE A 75 3.05 -15.52 -3.00
N THR A 76 2.35 -16.62 -3.20
CA THR A 76 2.91 -17.96 -3.04
C THR A 76 3.23 -18.51 -4.41
N PHE A 77 4.48 -18.91 -4.57
CA PHE A 77 5.02 -19.52 -5.77
C PHE A 77 5.42 -20.96 -5.47
N GLU A 78 5.13 -21.89 -6.38
CA GLU A 78 5.51 -23.29 -6.23
C GLU A 78 6.34 -23.75 -7.43
N ALA A 79 7.47 -24.40 -7.16
CA ALA A 79 8.27 -25.09 -8.18
C ALA A 79 8.81 -26.41 -7.62
N SER A 80 8.65 -27.49 -8.38
CA SER A 80 9.21 -28.81 -8.03
C SER A 80 8.86 -29.27 -6.60
N GLY A 81 7.63 -29.00 -6.15
CA GLY A 81 7.12 -29.37 -4.82
C GLY A 81 7.64 -28.51 -3.66
N LYS A 82 8.29 -27.37 -3.94
CA LYS A 82 8.69 -26.39 -2.94
C LYS A 82 7.87 -25.11 -3.10
N SER A 83 7.27 -24.65 -2.01
CA SER A 83 6.61 -23.36 -1.91
C SER A 83 7.60 -22.28 -1.48
N THR A 84 7.48 -21.09 -2.08
CA THR A 84 8.25 -19.90 -1.75
C THR A 84 7.27 -18.73 -1.68
N GLU A 85 7.31 -17.98 -0.58
CA GLU A 85 6.47 -16.81 -0.40
C GLU A 85 7.26 -15.55 -0.72
N VAL A 86 6.60 -14.62 -1.42
CA VAL A 86 7.15 -13.31 -1.75
C VAL A 86 6.23 -12.26 -1.19
N VAL A 87 6.80 -11.37 -0.39
CA VAL A 87 6.09 -10.23 0.17
C VAL A 87 6.49 -8.98 -0.58
N CYS A 88 5.50 -8.35 -1.21
CA CYS A 88 5.62 -7.07 -1.88
C CYS A 88 4.99 -5.97 -1.02
N ARG A 89 5.79 -5.03 -0.52
CA ARG A 89 5.33 -3.87 0.27
C ARG A 89 5.59 -2.58 -0.46
N ARG A 90 4.75 -1.56 -0.22
CA ARG A 90 5.01 -0.21 -0.71
C ARG A 90 6.07 0.47 0.14
N ALA A 91 6.90 1.30 -0.49
CA ALA A 91 7.98 2.04 0.16
C ALA A 91 7.51 2.94 1.33
N PHE A 92 6.31 3.53 1.26
CA PHE A 92 5.75 4.40 2.29
C PHE A 92 4.33 3.97 2.70
N ILE A 93 4.19 2.76 3.28
CA ILE A 93 2.95 2.12 3.79
C ILE A 93 1.86 1.96 2.71
N ILE A 94 1.39 3.05 2.14
CA ILE A 94 0.29 3.15 1.17
C ILE A 94 0.71 3.83 -0.14
N LEU A 95 1.84 4.54 -0.13
CA LEU A 95 2.36 5.30 -1.28
C LEU A 95 3.76 4.83 -1.67
N GLY A 96 4.16 5.10 -2.91
CA GLY A 96 5.47 4.74 -3.45
C GLY A 96 5.52 3.38 -4.15
N GLU A 97 6.70 3.06 -4.68
CA GLU A 97 6.93 1.82 -5.42
C GLU A 97 6.86 0.57 -4.53
N TYR A 98 6.42 -0.53 -5.13
CA TYR A 98 6.53 -1.84 -4.51
C TYR A 98 7.97 -2.34 -4.52
N SER A 99 8.44 -2.82 -3.37
CA SER A 99 9.62 -3.65 -3.19
C SER A 99 9.15 -5.07 -2.84
N CYS A 100 9.65 -6.07 -3.55
CA CYS A 100 9.30 -7.48 -3.37
C CYS A 100 10.51 -8.26 -2.87
N GLU A 101 10.32 -9.01 -1.80
CA GLU A 101 11.36 -9.83 -1.18
C GLU A 101 10.84 -11.24 -0.92
N VAL A 102 11.70 -12.23 -1.10
CA VAL A 102 11.40 -13.61 -0.72
C VAL A 102 11.38 -13.69 0.80
N GLU A 103 10.25 -14.10 1.37
CA GLU A 103 10.12 -14.35 2.81
C GLU A 103 10.88 -15.64 3.12
N LYS A 104 11.87 -15.52 4.02
CA LYS A 104 12.83 -16.59 4.36
C LYS A 104 12.22 -17.64 5.29
#